data_AF-A0A0B8QVK9-F1
#
_entry.id   AF-A0A0B8QVK9-F1
#
_cell.length_a   1.000
_cell.length_b   1.000
_cell.length_c   1.000
_cell.angle_alpha   90.00
_cell.angle_beta   90.00
_cell.angle_gamma   90.00
#
_symmetry.space_group_name_H-M   'P 1'
#
loop_
_entity.id
_entity.type
_entity.pdbx_description
1 polymer ?
#
loop_
_entity_poly.entity_id
_entity_poly.type
_entity_poly.pdbx_seq_one_letter_code
_entity_poly.pdbx_strand_id
1 'polypeptide(L)' 'MMTYTNKNKFFEYSIQLDTSKNVFQAFLANKPQIFGIGNTIEEATHNLEKIV' A
#
# COMPACT_ATOMS: atom_id res chain seq x y z
N MET A 1 -13.66 3.66 -7.63
CA MET A 1 -12.51 3.12 -6.86
C MET A 1 -11.26 3.64 -7.53
N MET A 2 -10.42 4.38 -6.80
CA MET A 2 -9.23 5.00 -7.36
C MET A 2 -8.01 4.24 -6.84
N THR A 3 -7.29 3.57 -7.74
CA THR A 3 -6.10 2.77 -7.44
C THR A 3 -4.93 3.43 -8.15
N TYR A 4 -3.85 3.69 -7.41
CA TYR A 4 -2.62 4.26 -7.95
C TYR A 4 -1.48 3.25 -7.83
N THR A 5 -0.83 2.93 -8.94
CA THR A 5 0.39 2.12 -8.94
C THR A 5 1.60 3.04 -8.81
N ASN A 6 2.47 2.76 -7.83
CA ASN A 6 3.71 3.49 -7.59
C ASN A 6 4.87 2.48 -7.45
N LYS A 7 6.07 2.92 -7.80
CA LYS A 7 7.29 2.12 -7.75
C LYS A 7 8.32 2.85 -6.90
N ASN A 8 8.66 2.29 -5.75
CA ASN A 8 9.84 2.73 -5.00
C ASN A 8 11.08 1.95 -5.48
N LYS A 9 12.28 2.31 -5.00
CA LYS A 9 13.56 1.68 -5.31
C LYS A 9 13.59 0.16 -5.06
N PHE A 10 12.72 -0.34 -4.18
CA PHE A 10 12.73 -1.74 -3.72
C PHE A 10 11.65 -2.61 -4.38
N PHE A 11 10.45 -2.08 -4.64
CA PHE A 11 9.33 -2.83 -5.20
C PHE A 11 8.25 -1.94 -5.82
N GLU A 12 7.33 -2.58 -6.56
CA GLU A 12 6.13 -1.98 -7.14
C GLU A 12 4.90 -2.29 -6.28
N TYR A 13 4.05 -1.30 -6.05
CA TYR A 13 2.87 -1.43 -5.21
C TYR A 13 1.69 -0.61 -5.73
N SER A 14 0.50 -0.93 -5.27
CA SER A 14 -0.72 -0.15 -5.52
C SER A 14 -1.33 0.38 -4.23
N ILE A 15 -1.92 1.56 -4.28
CA ILE A 15 -2.58 2.20 -3.13
C ILE A 15 -4.09 2.13 -3.28
N GLN A 16 -4.77 1.82 -2.18
CA GLN A 16 -6.22 1.88 -2.04
C GLN A 16 -6.59 2.56 -0.72
N LEU A 17 -7.66 3.35 -0.72
CA LEU A 17 -8.31 3.82 0.51
C LEU A 17 -9.41 2.82 0.92
N ASP A 18 -9.29 2.24 2.11
CA ASP A 18 -10.38 1.52 2.77
C ASP A 18 -11.27 2.54 3.50
N THR A 19 -12.38 2.93 2.86
CA THR A 19 -13.33 3.91 3.39
C THR A 19 -14.09 3.43 4.62
N SER A 20 -14.12 2.12 4.90
CA SER A 20 -14.81 1.59 6.09
C SER A 20 -14.01 1.81 7.37
N LYS A 21 -12.68 1.86 7.24
CA LYS A 21 -11.73 2.06 8.34
C LYS A 21 -11.03 3.41 8.28
N ASN A 22 -11.20 4.14 7.18
CA ASN A 22 -10.53 5.40 6.88
C ASN A 22 -8.99 5.26 6.92
N VAL A 23 -8.47 4.20 6.31
CA VAL A 23 -7.02 3.91 6.23
C VAL A 23 -6.59 3.61 4.81
N PHE A 24 -5.33 3.89 4.50
CA PHE A 24 -4.68 3.51 3.25
C PHE A 24 -4.09 2.10 3.35
N GLN A 25 -4.18 1.37 2.24
CA GLN A 25 -3.59 0.06 2.04
C GLN A 25 -2.63 0.13 0.87
N ALA A 26 -1.37 -0.28 1.09
CA ALA A 26 -0.35 -0.42 0.06
C ALA A 26 -0.16 -1.90 -0.25
N PHE A 27 -0.55 -2.34 -1.44
CA PHE A 27 -0.52 -3.73 -1.90
C PHE A 27 0.68 -3.99 -2.78
N LEU A 28 1.45 -5.05 -2.50
CA LEU A 28 2.54 -5.47 -3.38
C LEU A 28 1.98 -5.90 -4.74
N ALA A 29 2.49 -5.34 -5.84
CA ALA A 29 1.88 -5.47 -7.17
C ALA A 29 1.78 -6.93 -7.66
N ASN A 30 2.76 -7.77 -7.33
CA ASN A 30 2.79 -9.18 -7.75
C ASN A 30 2.14 -10.15 -6.73
N LYS A 31 1.82 -9.68 -5.51
CA LYS A 31 1.21 -10.47 -4.42
C LYS A 31 0.29 -9.58 -3.59
N PRO A 32 -0.93 -9.27 -4.06
CA PRO A 32 -1.86 -8.35 -3.39
C PRO A 32 -2.33 -8.82 -2.00
N GLN A 33 -2.06 -10.07 -1.62
CA GLN A 33 -2.25 -10.54 -0.25
C GLN A 33 -1.23 -9.96 0.74
N ILE A 34 -0.12 -9.41 0.25
CA ILE A 34 0.89 -8.73 1.05
C ILE A 34 0.63 -7.23 0.95
N PHE A 35 0.27 -6.64 2.09
CA PHE A 35 0.00 -5.21 2.14
C PHE A 35 0.39 -4.58 3.48
N GLY A 36 0.80 -3.31 3.40
CA GLY A 36 0.93 -2.43 4.55
C GLY A 36 -0.34 -1.60 4.76
N ILE A 37 -0.62 -1.22 6.00
CA ILE A 37 -1.74 -0.34 6.37
C ILE A 37 -1.17 0.91 7.03
N GLY A 38 -1.78 2.07 6.78
CA GLY A 38 -1.43 3.32 7.45
C GLY A 38 -2.53 4.37 7.37
N ASN A 39 -2.46 5.38 8.23
CA ASN A 39 -3.36 6.53 8.20
C ASN A 39 -3.03 7.48 7.05
N THR A 40 -1.82 7.39 6.49
CA THR A 40 -1.40 8.08 5.26
C THR A 40 -0.82 7.09 4.25
N ILE A 41 -0.65 7.54 3.01
CA ILE A 41 -0.01 6.75 1.93
C ILE A 41 1.43 6.40 2.31
N GLU A 42 2.16 7.33 2.91
CA GLU A 42 3.55 7.17 3.35
C GLU A 42 3.64 6.11 4.46
N GLU A 43 2.75 6.15 5.44
CA GLU A 43 2.71 5.15 6.51
C GLU A 43 2.38 3.76 5.96
N ALA A 44 1.40 3.65 5.07
CA ALA A 44 1.04 2.38 4.45
C ALA A 44 2.20 1.80 3.61
N THR A 45 2.92 2.66 2.88
CA THR A 45 4.08 2.26 2.07
C THR A 45 5.26 1.86 2.95
N HIS A 46 5.59 2.63 3.98
CA HIS A 46 6.66 2.30 4.95
C HIS A 46 6.38 0.99 5.69
N ASN A 47 5.12 0.72 6.02
CA ASN A 47 4.73 -0.54 6.64
C ASN A 47 4.81 -1.72 5.65
N LEU A 48 4.49 -1.50 4.36
CA LEU A 48 4.75 -2.50 3.32
C LEU A 48 6.25 -2.77 3.16
N GLU A 49 7.10 -1.75 3.18
CA GLU A 49 8.57 -1.88 3.10
C GLU A 49 9.18 -2.76 4.18
N LYS A 50 8.59 -2.80 5.38
CA LYS A 50 9.05 -3.66 6.47
C LYS A 50 8.65 -5.13 6.32
N ILE A 51 7.69 -5.43 5.45
CA ILE A 51 7.14 -6.77 5.24
C ILE A 51 7.87 -7.50 4.09
N VAL A 52 8.36 -6.74 3.11
CA VAL A 52 8.88 -7.26 1.82
C VAL A 52 10.40 -7.31 1.74
#